data_AF-A0A496B8H0-F1
#
_entry.id   AF-A0A496B8H0-F1
#
_cell.length_a   1.000
_cell.length_b   1.000
_cell.length_c   1.000
_cell.angle_alpha   90.00
_cell.angle_beta   90.00
_cell.angle_gamma   90.00
#
_symmetry.space_group_name_H-M   'P 1'
#
loop_
_entity.id
_entity.type
_entity.pdbx_description
1 polymer ?
#
loop_
_entity_poly.entity_id
_entity_poly.type
_entity_poly.pdbx_seq_one_letter_code
_entity_poly.pdbx_strand_id
1 'polypeptide(L)'
;MKLLEEEYRLKFQNHANKLDRDYKRETERQEQLGETLSRITPTSSLIYLATNLTQTGKGTRITYFQTGDRYYEMLHTDVFSKIIDHITARVFTSEDTVKITQPPSVETITLGETLRQSAVDVMLLCFFAVVLTTVAFLKFFRSDI
;
A
#
# COMPACT_ATOMS: atom_id res chain seq x y z
N MET A 1 -33.49 -21.69 -15.46
CA MET A 1 -32.37 -21.99 -14.54
C MET A 1 -31.15 -21.12 -14.84
N LYS A 2 -30.61 -21.10 -16.07
CA LYS A 2 -29.44 -20.26 -16.47
C LYS A 2 -29.60 -18.74 -16.23
N LEU A 3 -30.75 -18.16 -16.54
CA LEU A 3 -31.03 -16.72 -16.33
C LEU A 3 -30.96 -16.30 -14.85
N LEU A 4 -31.42 -17.17 -13.95
CA LEU A 4 -31.44 -16.92 -12.51
C LEU A 4 -30.01 -16.98 -11.93
N GLU A 5 -29.20 -17.90 -12.44
CA GLU A 5 -27.79 -18.06 -12.06
C GLU A 5 -26.92 -16.88 -12.53
N GLU A 6 -27.16 -16.36 -13.74
CA GLU A 6 -26.50 -15.15 -14.23
C GLU A 6 -26.88 -13.90 -13.42
N GLU A 7 -28.15 -13.73 -13.07
CA GLU A 7 -28.61 -12.61 -12.27
C GLU A 7 -27.98 -12.63 -10.86
N TYR A 8 -27.93 -13.80 -10.21
CA TYR A 8 -27.23 -13.95 -8.94
C TYR A 8 -25.73 -13.67 -9.07
N ARG A 9 -25.07 -14.20 -10.11
CA ARG A 9 -23.64 -13.96 -10.34
C ARG A 9 -23.33 -12.46 -10.50
N LEU A 10 -24.16 -11.75 -11.27
CA LEU A 10 -24.01 -10.31 -11.51
C LEU A 10 -24.27 -9.52 -10.23
N LYS A 11 -25.27 -9.91 -9.42
CA LYS A 11 -25.53 -9.31 -8.11
C LYS A 11 -24.37 -9.52 -7.14
N PHE A 12 -23.77 -10.71 -7.10
CA PHE A 12 -22.59 -11.01 -6.29
C PHE A 12 -21.38 -10.20 -6.74
N GLN A 13 -21.09 -10.14 -8.04
CA GLN A 13 -19.99 -9.31 -8.57
C GLN A 13 -20.18 -7.83 -8.23
N ASN A 14 -21.39 -7.29 -8.39
CA ASN A 14 -21.68 -5.91 -8.03
C ASN A 14 -21.50 -5.63 -6.54
N HIS A 15 -21.90 -6.56 -5.67
CA HIS A 15 -21.69 -6.43 -4.22
C HIS A 15 -20.19 -6.52 -3.87
N ALA A 16 -19.46 -7.45 -4.47
CA ALA A 16 -18.02 -7.59 -4.27
C ALA A 16 -17.28 -6.30 -4.70
N ASN A 17 -17.58 -5.78 -5.89
CA ASN A 17 -17.00 -4.55 -6.41
C ASN A 17 -17.33 -3.33 -5.55
N LYS A 18 -18.57 -3.25 -5.05
CA LYS A 18 -18.96 -2.17 -4.14
C LYS A 18 -18.21 -2.26 -2.81
N LEU A 19 -18.12 -3.46 -2.24
CA LEU A 19 -17.43 -3.70 -0.98
C LEU A 19 -15.94 -3.37 -1.10
N ASP A 20 -15.27 -3.80 -2.18
CA ASP A 20 -13.87 -3.47 -2.45
C ASP A 20 -13.65 -1.96 -2.55
N ARG A 21 -14.51 -1.25 -3.31
CA ARG A 21 -14.42 0.20 -3.43
C ARG A 21 -14.62 0.92 -2.10
N ASP A 22 -15.61 0.50 -1.31
CA ASP A 22 -15.90 1.10 -0.01
C ASP A 22 -14.74 0.85 0.98
N TYR A 23 -14.16 -0.36 0.93
CA TYR A 23 -12.98 -0.73 1.72
C TYR A 23 -11.74 0.11 1.36
N LYS A 24 -11.44 0.25 0.07
CA LYS A 24 -10.33 1.08 -0.43
C LYS A 24 -10.48 2.53 0.03
N ARG A 25 -11.69 3.09 -0.14
CA ARG A 25 -11.98 4.47 0.28
C ARG A 25 -11.81 4.68 1.79
N GLU A 26 -12.31 3.76 2.61
CA GLU A 26 -12.18 3.91 4.07
C GLU A 26 -10.73 3.72 4.53
N THR A 27 -9.98 2.82 3.89
CA THR A 27 -8.55 2.62 4.15
C THR A 27 -7.76 3.88 3.82
N GLU A 28 -7.97 4.48 2.64
CA GLU A 28 -7.33 5.75 2.25
C GLU A 28 -7.64 6.87 3.24
N ARG A 29 -8.90 6.96 3.69
CA ARG A 29 -9.32 7.97 4.68
C ARG A 29 -8.60 7.78 6.01
N GLN A 30 -8.56 6.56 6.54
CA GLN A 30 -7.88 6.27 7.80
C GLN A 30 -6.38 6.54 7.73
N GLU A 31 -5.76 6.22 6.59
CA GLU A 31 -4.35 6.53 6.37
C GLU A 31 -4.05 8.02 6.33
N GLN A 32 -4.88 8.80 5.62
CA GLN A 32 -4.71 10.25 5.55
C GLN A 32 -4.87 10.90 6.93
N LEU A 33 -5.81 10.41 7.74
CA LEU A 33 -5.97 10.83 9.12
C LEU A 33 -4.74 10.44 9.96
N GLY A 34 -4.24 9.22 9.82
CA GLY A 34 -3.04 8.75 10.53
C GLY A 34 -1.80 9.59 10.20
N GLU A 35 -1.60 9.91 8.92
CA GLU A 35 -0.50 10.77 8.45
C GLU A 35 -0.64 12.21 8.94
N THR A 36 -1.86 12.75 9.00
CA THR A 36 -2.09 14.10 9.52
C THR A 36 -1.85 14.14 11.03
N LEU A 37 -2.31 13.13 11.77
CA LEU A 37 -2.10 13.02 13.21
C LEU A 37 -0.62 12.79 13.56
N SER A 38 0.12 12.05 12.74
CA SER A 38 1.56 11.84 12.97
C SER A 38 2.38 13.14 12.81
N ARG A 39 1.84 14.14 12.13
CA ARG A 39 2.47 15.47 12.04
C ARG A 39 2.24 16.34 13.27
N ILE A 40 1.42 15.92 14.23
CA ILE A 40 1.17 16.73 15.44
C ILE A 40 2.33 16.62 16.42
N THR A 41 2.97 15.45 16.52
CA THR A 41 4.06 15.23 17.47
C THR A 41 5.37 14.94 16.74
N PRO A 42 6.51 15.52 17.20
CA PRO A 42 7.80 15.34 16.55
C PRO A 42 8.24 13.86 16.50
N THR A 43 7.91 13.07 17.53
CA THR A 43 8.25 11.65 17.59
C THR A 43 7.49 10.82 16.54
N SER A 44 6.20 11.07 16.35
CA SER A 44 5.43 10.33 15.36
C SER A 44 5.78 10.76 13.92
N SER A 45 6.07 12.04 13.69
CA SER A 45 6.59 12.53 12.40
C SER A 45 7.95 11.91 12.06
N LEU A 46 8.85 11.80 13.05
CA LEU A 46 10.14 11.12 12.90
C LEU A 46 9.96 9.63 12.56
N ILE A 47 9.05 8.92 13.23
CA ILE A 47 8.77 7.50 12.94
C ILE A 47 8.22 7.34 11.51
N TYR A 48 7.33 8.24 11.07
CA TYR A 48 6.77 8.19 9.72
C TYR A 48 7.87 8.39 8.66
N LEU A 49 8.76 9.35 8.88
CA LEU A 49 9.92 9.58 8.03
C LEU A 49 10.89 8.39 8.03
N ALA A 50 11.18 7.83 9.22
CA ALA A 50 12.07 6.68 9.36
C ALA A 50 11.53 5.45 8.63
N THR A 51 10.23 5.14 8.76
CA THR A 51 9.62 3.99 8.07
C THR A 51 9.64 4.16 6.55
N ASN A 52 9.41 5.38 6.04
CA ASN A 52 9.55 5.69 4.62
C ASN A 52 11.00 5.49 4.14
N LEU A 53 12.00 5.95 4.91
CA LEU A 53 13.43 5.78 4.57
C LEU A 53 13.89 4.33 4.61
N THR A 54 13.39 3.52 5.56
CA THR A 54 13.69 2.09 5.63
C THR A 54 12.87 1.25 4.64
N GLN A 55 12.16 1.90 3.71
CA GLN A 55 11.30 1.26 2.71
C GLN A 55 10.21 0.36 3.34
N THR A 56 9.84 0.59 4.59
CA THR A 56 8.75 -0.12 5.28
C THR A 56 7.50 0.75 5.44
N GLY A 57 7.56 1.97 4.91
CA GLY A 57 6.49 2.95 4.96
C GLY A 57 5.37 2.69 3.96
N LYS A 58 4.40 3.61 3.94
CA LYS A 58 3.16 3.51 3.17
C LYS A 58 3.42 3.30 1.67
N GLY A 59 4.36 4.06 1.10
CA GLY A 59 4.68 3.99 -0.33
C GLY A 59 5.07 2.57 -0.77
N THR A 60 6.02 1.95 -0.06
CA THR A 60 6.46 0.58 -0.38
C THR A 60 5.33 -0.42 -0.19
N ARG A 61 4.52 -0.28 0.87
CA ARG A 61 3.37 -1.16 1.12
C ARG A 61 2.39 -1.14 -0.07
N ILE A 62 2.05 0.04 -0.57
CA ILE A 62 1.14 0.22 -1.71
C ILE A 62 1.73 -0.43 -2.96
N THR A 63 2.99 -0.13 -3.29
CA THR A 63 3.66 -0.71 -4.47
C THR A 63 3.71 -2.22 -4.39
N TYR A 64 3.97 -2.78 -3.22
CA TYR A 64 3.98 -4.23 -3.00
C TYR A 64 2.62 -4.87 -3.31
N PHE A 65 1.53 -4.32 -2.75
CA PHE A 65 0.18 -4.84 -3.00
C PHE A 65 -0.24 -4.68 -4.47
N GLN A 66 0.04 -3.52 -5.09
CA GLN A 66 -0.25 -3.31 -6.52
C GLN A 66 0.52 -4.27 -7.43
N THR A 67 1.78 -4.59 -7.07
CA THR A 67 2.59 -5.58 -7.79
C THR A 67 2.01 -6.99 -7.61
N GLY A 68 1.53 -7.31 -6.40
CA GLY A 68 0.82 -8.54 -6.11
C GLY A 68 -0.49 -8.70 -6.88
N ASP A 69 -1.31 -7.65 -6.95
CA ASP A 69 -2.57 -7.65 -7.71
C ASP A 69 -2.31 -7.93 -9.20
N ARG A 70 -1.34 -7.24 -9.80
CA ARG A 70 -0.91 -7.49 -11.19
C ARG A 70 -0.41 -8.92 -11.40
N TYR A 71 0.37 -9.44 -10.45
CA TYR A 71 0.85 -10.81 -10.52
C TYR A 71 -0.28 -11.84 -10.43
N TYR A 72 -1.30 -11.57 -9.61
CA TYR A 72 -2.47 -12.43 -9.49
C TYR A 72 -3.32 -12.43 -10.78
N GLU A 73 -3.46 -11.28 -11.44
CA GLU A 73 -4.10 -11.20 -12.76
C GLU A 73 -3.35 -12.01 -13.83
N MET A 74 -2.01 -11.97 -13.82
CA MET A 74 -1.18 -12.80 -14.70
C MET A 74 -1.38 -14.30 -14.41
N LEU A 75 -1.34 -14.71 -13.15
CA LEU A 75 -1.60 -16.10 -12.73
C LEU A 75 -2.99 -16.58 -13.14
N HIS A 76 -4.00 -15.73 -13.00
CA HIS A 76 -5.35 -16.06 -13.44
C HIS A 76 -5.42 -16.34 -14.94
N THR A 77 -4.72 -15.52 -15.73
CA THR A 77 -4.68 -15.66 -17.19
C THR A 77 -3.83 -16.85 -17.63
N ASP A 78 -2.67 -17.07 -17.02
CA ASP A 78 -1.70 -18.08 -17.46
C ASP A 78 -1.97 -19.49 -16.90
N VAL A 79 -2.55 -19.58 -15.70
CA VAL A 79 -2.69 -20.82 -14.93
C VAL A 79 -4.15 -21.19 -14.71
N PHE A 80 -4.93 -20.31 -14.06
CA PHE A 80 -6.29 -20.68 -13.65
C PHE A 80 -7.25 -20.82 -14.83
N SER A 81 -7.16 -19.95 -15.83
CA SER A 81 -7.97 -20.07 -17.05
C SER A 81 -7.71 -21.39 -17.77
N LYS A 82 -6.44 -21.77 -17.93
CA LYS A 82 -6.03 -23.00 -18.59
C LYS A 82 -6.45 -24.23 -17.80
N ILE A 83 -6.26 -24.25 -16.49
CA ILE A 83 -6.70 -25.39 -15.65
C ILE A 83 -8.21 -25.60 -15.77
N ILE A 84 -9.01 -24.54 -15.74
CA ILE A 84 -10.47 -24.64 -15.91
C ILE A 84 -10.82 -25.18 -17.29
N ASP A 85 -10.24 -24.65 -18.37
CA ASP A 85 -10.50 -25.14 -19.73
C ASP A 85 -10.11 -26.61 -19.88
N HIS A 86 -8.99 -27.05 -19.28
CA HIS A 86 -8.51 -28.43 -19.35
C HIS A 86 -9.36 -29.41 -18.53
N ILE A 87 -9.82 -29.02 -17.35
CA ILE A 87 -10.77 -29.83 -16.55
C ILE A 87 -12.08 -30.01 -17.33
N THR A 88 -12.50 -28.97 -18.06
CA THR A 88 -13.74 -29.02 -18.86
C THR A 88 -13.56 -29.82 -20.17
N ALA A 89 -12.36 -29.84 -20.75
CA ALA A 89 -12.07 -30.47 -22.04
C ALA A 89 -11.63 -31.95 -21.99
N ARG A 90 -11.23 -32.49 -20.82
CA ARG A 90 -10.90 -33.93 -20.62
C ARG A 90 -9.83 -34.50 -21.56
N VAL A 91 -8.95 -33.66 -22.13
CA VAL A 91 -7.82 -34.08 -22.97
C VAL A 91 -6.54 -33.68 -22.25
N PHE A 92 -5.72 -34.67 -21.88
CA PHE A 92 -4.41 -34.45 -21.27
C PHE A 92 -3.35 -34.64 -22.36
N THR A 93 -2.71 -33.55 -22.79
CA THR A 93 -1.53 -33.55 -23.65
C THR A 93 -0.30 -33.16 -22.83
N SER A 94 0.77 -33.95 -22.91
CA SER A 94 2.01 -33.74 -22.14
C SER A 94 2.82 -32.48 -22.50
N GLU A 95 2.34 -31.66 -23.44
CA GLU A 95 2.97 -30.38 -23.80
C GLU A 95 2.49 -29.17 -22.96
N ASP A 96 1.44 -29.32 -22.14
CA ASP A 96 0.92 -28.28 -21.25
C ASP A 96 1.75 -28.10 -19.97
N THR A 97 3.05 -27.86 -20.14
CA THR A 97 3.90 -27.48 -19.02
C THR A 97 3.53 -26.04 -18.66
N VAL A 98 2.61 -25.87 -17.71
CA VAL A 98 2.20 -24.56 -17.20
C VAL A 98 3.43 -23.88 -16.60
N LYS A 99 4.05 -22.99 -17.38
CA LYS A 99 5.21 -22.23 -16.95
C LYS A 99 4.71 -21.13 -16.03
N ILE A 100 4.86 -21.33 -14.72
CA ILE A 100 4.53 -20.31 -13.73
C ILE A 100 5.45 -19.12 -13.98
N THR A 101 4.87 -18.02 -14.48
CA THR A 101 5.57 -16.75 -14.65
C THR A 101 6.11 -16.32 -13.29
N GLN A 102 7.38 -15.96 -13.19
CA GLN A 102 7.94 -15.47 -11.92
C GLN A 102 7.28 -14.12 -11.56
N PRO A 103 7.10 -13.83 -10.26
CA PRO A 103 6.55 -12.55 -9.86
C PRO A 103 7.45 -11.41 -10.35
N PRO A 104 6.87 -10.31 -10.87
CA PRO A 104 7.65 -9.14 -11.26
C PRO A 104 8.41 -8.58 -10.04
N SER A 105 9.62 -8.07 -10.27
CA SER A 105 10.39 -7.41 -9.23
C SER A 105 9.64 -6.18 -8.73
N VAL A 106 9.50 -6.03 -7.41
CA VAL A 106 8.90 -4.85 -6.81
C VAL A 106 9.81 -3.65 -7.07
N GLU A 107 9.31 -2.62 -7.75
CA GLU A 107 10.06 -1.39 -7.98
C GLU A 107 10.39 -0.72 -6.64
N THR A 108 11.68 -0.53 -6.38
CA THR A 108 12.13 0.13 -5.16
C THR A 108 12.04 1.64 -5.34
N ILE A 109 11.38 2.31 -4.38
CA ILE A 109 11.34 3.77 -4.33
C ILE A 109 12.76 4.27 -4.06
N THR A 110 13.22 5.22 -4.89
CA THR A 110 14.55 5.82 -4.74
C THR A 110 14.58 6.74 -3.53
N LEU A 111 15.75 6.88 -2.90
CA LEU A 111 15.93 7.74 -1.72
C LEU A 111 15.49 9.20 -1.97
N GLY A 112 15.76 9.71 -3.17
CA GLY A 112 15.37 11.08 -3.57
C GLY A 112 13.85 11.24 -3.66
N GLU A 113 13.14 10.23 -4.15
CA GLU A 113 11.68 10.23 -4.21
C GLU A 113 11.08 10.16 -2.80
N THR A 114 11.65 9.33 -1.91
CA THR A 114 11.25 9.26 -0.50
C THR A 114 11.45 10.59 0.22
N LEU A 115 12.59 11.25 0.02
CA LEU A 115 12.86 12.56 0.62
C LEU A 115 11.92 13.65 0.09
N ARG A 116 11.60 13.61 -1.22
CA ARG A 116 10.62 14.53 -1.82
C ARG A 116 9.23 14.33 -1.22
N GLN A 117 8.80 13.09 -1.05
CA GLN A 117 7.50 12.76 -0.45
C GLN A 117 7.43 13.13 1.04
N SER A 118 8.53 13.00 1.78
CA SER A 118 8.61 13.35 3.20
C SER A 118 9.14 14.77 3.49
N ALA A 119 9.21 15.65 2.49
CA ALA A 119 9.76 17.01 2.66
C ALA A 119 9.03 17.84 3.73
N VAL A 120 7.71 17.68 3.83
CA VAL A 120 6.89 18.34 4.85
C VAL A 120 7.27 17.88 6.26
N ASP A 121 7.47 16.58 6.44
CA ASP A 121 7.84 15.99 7.74
C ASP A 121 9.24 16.45 8.16
N VAL A 122 10.19 16.55 7.22
CA VAL A 122 11.53 17.12 7.47
C VAL A 122 11.43 18.58 7.94
N MET A 123 10.65 19.40 7.22
CA MET A 123 10.49 20.82 7.55
C MET A 123 9.86 21.01 8.94
N LEU A 124 8.86 20.19 9.25
CA LEU A 124 8.15 20.19 10.53
C LEU A 124 9.06 19.73 11.68
N LEU A 125 9.91 18.72 11.47
CA LEU A 125 10.92 18.30 12.43
C LEU A 125 11.95 19.42 12.69
N CYS A 126 12.40 20.13 11.65
CA CYS A 126 13.26 21.30 11.81
C CYS A 126 12.58 22.40 12.63
N PHE A 127 11.30 22.68 12.36
CA PHE A 127 10.52 23.63 13.15
C PHE A 127 10.44 23.22 14.63
N PHE A 128 10.12 21.95 14.92
CA PHE A 128 10.11 21.44 16.28
C PHE A 128 11.48 21.53 16.95
N ALA A 129 12.57 21.22 16.23
CA ALA A 129 13.91 21.33 16.77
C ALA A 129 14.21 22.78 17.20
N VAL A 130 13.88 23.78 16.38
CA VAL A 130 14.08 25.20 16.72
C VAL A 130 13.21 25.62 17.91
N VAL A 131 11.92 25.29 17.91
CA VAL A 131 11.02 25.67 19.01
C VAL A 131 11.45 25.01 20.33
N LEU A 132 11.71 23.70 20.32
CA LEU A 132 12.09 22.97 21.53
C LEU A 132 13.44 23.42 22.07
N THR A 133 14.43 23.65 21.20
CA THR A 133 15.74 24.18 21.63
C THR A 133 15.61 25.59 22.20
N THR A 134 14.83 26.46 21.57
CA THR A 134 14.57 27.83 22.08
C THR A 134 13.88 27.81 23.43
N VAL A 135 12.84 26.98 23.59
CA VAL A 135 12.13 26.81 24.86
C VAL A 135 13.04 26.23 25.94
N ALA A 136 13.84 25.21 25.61
CA ALA A 136 14.80 24.62 26.53
C ALA A 136 15.84 25.64 26.98
N PHE A 137 16.35 26.46 26.04
CA PHE A 137 17.28 27.54 26.33
C PHE A 137 16.64 28.57 27.26
N LEU A 138 15.45 29.10 26.93
CA LEU A 138 14.74 30.06 27.78
C LEU A 138 14.45 29.51 29.18
N LYS A 139 14.09 28.22 29.29
CA LYS A 139 13.86 27.56 30.58
C LYS A 139 15.16 27.40 31.37
N PHE A 140 16.27 27.09 30.71
CA PHE A 140 17.59 27.02 31.34
C PHE A 140 17.96 28.38 31.94
N PHE A 141 17.85 29.48 31.19
CA PHE A 141 18.11 30.84 31.70
C PHE A 141 17.18 31.24 32.84
N ARG A 142 15.90 30.86 32.80
CA ARG A 142 14.95 31.18 33.87
C ARG A 142 15.17 30.34 35.14
N SER A 143 15.75 29.15 35.02
CA SER A 143 16.02 28.27 36.17
C SER A 143 17.38 28.55 36.82
N ASP A 144 18.28 29.22 36.11
CA ASP A 144 19.64 29.58 36.56
C ASP A 144 19.70 31.00 37.17
N ILE A 145 18.60 31.76 37.06
CA ILE A 145 18.34 33.04 37.79
C ILE A 145 17.47 32.74 39.02
#